data_AF-A0A7I7Z105-F1
#
_entry.id   AF-A0A7I7Z105-F1
#
_cell.length_a   1.000
_cell.length_b   1.000
_cell.length_c   1.000
_cell.angle_alpha   90.00
_cell.angle_beta   90.00
_cell.angle_gamma   90.00
#
_symmetry.space_group_name_H-M   'P 1'
#
loop_
_entity.id
_entity.type
_entity.pdbx_description
1 polymer ?
#
loop_
_entity_poly.entity_id
_entity_poly.type
_entity_poly.pdbx_seq_one_letter_code
_entity_poly.pdbx_strand_id
1 'polypeptide(L)'
;MCKTHILLTMPTESVRLSFRRHMREQVLRAARTLTIEKGWDRVRMGEVAELVGVSRPTLYKEFTDKQGLGDALVVAEGERFLNGIHAVLAQHAGDVGGGITAAVSYTLKEAEASPLLKAVLTSNRPTDRTVAESTGMLPLLPTSASLLELSSAALVTWFNEHFSGLDANDVNDVADALVRLTVSHVVLPTADAETTGERISRIALRYLGVHSSAGEAR
;
A
#
# COMPACT_ATOMS: atom_id res chain seq x y z
N MET A 1 51.56 -8.08 -8.84
CA MET A 1 50.42 -8.37 -7.95
C MET A 1 49.48 -7.17 -7.97
N CYS A 2 48.23 -7.45 -8.30
CA CYS A 2 47.18 -6.51 -8.68
C CYS A 2 46.56 -5.83 -7.45
N LYS A 3 46.33 -4.51 -7.50
CA LYS A 3 45.36 -3.80 -6.64
C LYS A 3 44.46 -2.96 -7.53
N THR A 4 43.36 -3.57 -7.95
CA THR A 4 42.26 -2.89 -8.65
C THR A 4 41.40 -2.17 -7.61
N HIS A 5 41.51 -0.85 -7.55
CA HIS A 5 40.50 0.00 -6.91
C HIS A 5 39.27 0.05 -7.82
N ILE A 6 38.20 -0.65 -7.43
CA ILE A 6 36.87 -0.46 -8.00
C ILE A 6 36.28 0.77 -7.32
N LEU A 7 36.29 1.90 -8.02
CA LEU A 7 35.47 3.06 -7.68
C LEU A 7 34.03 2.71 -8.06
N LEU A 8 33.17 2.54 -7.06
CA LEU A 8 31.74 2.31 -7.27
C LEU A 8 31.11 3.62 -7.75
N THR A 9 30.82 3.71 -9.04
CA THR A 9 30.11 4.83 -9.65
C THR A 9 28.68 4.88 -9.11
N MET A 10 28.39 5.86 -8.26
CA MET A 10 27.01 6.23 -7.90
C MET A 10 26.33 6.81 -9.17
N PRO A 11 25.17 6.31 -9.61
CA PRO A 11 24.49 6.88 -10.77
C PRO A 11 23.96 8.28 -10.41
N THR A 12 24.51 9.31 -11.06
CA THR A 12 24.05 10.69 -10.94
C THR A 12 22.69 10.82 -11.62
N GLU A 13 21.61 10.77 -10.83
CA GLU A 13 20.26 11.05 -11.33
C GLU A 13 20.22 12.44 -11.97
N SER A 14 19.87 12.54 -13.25
CA SER A 14 19.85 13.83 -13.94
C SER A 14 18.79 14.77 -13.34
N VAL A 15 19.12 16.06 -13.20
CA VAL A 15 18.21 17.10 -12.64
C VAL A 15 16.84 17.12 -13.33
N ARG A 16 16.77 16.73 -14.61
CA ARG A 16 15.50 16.64 -15.36
C ARG A 16 14.61 15.48 -14.89
N LEU A 17 15.21 14.34 -14.53
CA LEU A 17 14.47 13.19 -14.03
C LEU A 17 13.94 13.45 -12.62
N SER A 18 14.74 14.07 -11.75
CA SER A 18 14.30 14.44 -10.40
C SER A 18 13.19 15.50 -10.43
N PHE A 19 13.27 16.50 -11.31
CA PHE A 19 12.21 17.47 -11.51
C PHE A 19 10.91 16.81 -12.00
N ARG A 20 11.00 15.89 -12.97
CA ARG A 20 9.83 15.16 -13.47
C ARG A 20 9.20 14.28 -12.39
N ARG A 21 10.01 13.56 -11.60
CA ARG A 21 9.54 12.77 -10.46
C ARG A 21 8.82 13.64 -9.43
N HIS A 22 9.42 14.75 -9.04
CA HIS A 22 8.84 15.66 -8.07
C HIS A 22 7.52 16.28 -8.57
N MET A 23 7.46 16.69 -9.83
CA MET A 23 6.22 17.16 -10.45
C MET A 23 5.15 16.07 -10.46
N ARG A 24 5.52 14.85 -10.84
CA ARG A 24 4.62 13.69 -10.84
C ARG A 24 4.03 13.43 -9.44
N GLU A 25 4.87 13.44 -8.40
CA GLU A 25 4.43 13.29 -7.00
C GLU A 25 3.46 14.39 -6.56
N GLN A 26 3.73 15.65 -6.92
CA GLN A 26 2.84 16.76 -6.61
C GLN A 26 1.49 16.65 -7.32
N VAL A 27 1.49 16.25 -8.59
CA VAL A 27 0.26 15.98 -9.36
C VAL A 27 -0.56 14.88 -8.71
N LEU A 28 0.06 13.75 -8.36
CA LEU A 28 -0.65 12.63 -7.75
C LEU A 28 -1.21 13.00 -6.38
N ARG A 29 -0.48 13.80 -5.59
CA ARG A 29 -0.97 14.35 -4.31
C ARG A 29 -2.18 15.26 -4.51
N ALA A 30 -2.12 16.20 -5.45
CA ALA A 30 -3.23 17.10 -5.74
C ALA A 30 -4.47 16.34 -6.26
N ALA A 31 -4.25 15.38 -7.16
CA ALA A 31 -5.31 14.51 -7.67
C ALA A 31 -5.95 13.68 -6.55
N ARG A 32 -5.16 13.15 -5.60
CA ARG A 32 -5.67 12.44 -4.42
C ARG A 32 -6.56 13.34 -3.57
N THR A 33 -6.08 14.54 -3.20
CA THR A 33 -6.83 15.49 -2.38
C THR A 33 -8.19 15.81 -3.02
N LEU A 34 -8.19 16.19 -4.30
CA LEU A 34 -9.44 16.45 -5.02
C LEU A 34 -10.35 15.22 -5.11
N THR A 35 -9.77 14.03 -5.26
CA THR A 35 -10.55 12.77 -5.32
C THR A 35 -11.25 12.48 -4.00
N ILE A 36 -10.57 12.69 -2.87
CA ILE A 36 -11.14 12.51 -1.53
C ILE A 36 -12.24 13.55 -1.26
N GLU A 37 -12.00 14.82 -1.63
CA GLU A 37 -12.94 15.91 -1.34
C GLU A 37 -14.24 15.83 -2.12
N LYS A 38 -14.19 15.45 -3.41
CA LYS A 38 -15.36 15.56 -4.30
C LYS A 38 -15.59 14.38 -5.25
N GLY A 39 -14.78 13.34 -5.15
CA GLY A 39 -14.87 12.14 -5.99
C GLY A 39 -14.22 12.31 -7.37
N TRP A 40 -13.71 11.20 -7.90
CA TRP A 40 -12.93 11.15 -9.14
C TRP A 40 -13.66 11.71 -10.37
N ASP A 41 -14.96 11.46 -10.49
CA ASP A 41 -15.76 11.93 -11.63
C ASP A 41 -15.79 13.46 -11.75
N ARG A 42 -15.65 14.17 -10.62
CA ARG A 42 -15.63 15.64 -10.56
C ARG A 42 -14.22 16.23 -10.70
N VAL A 43 -13.16 15.42 -10.61
CA VAL A 43 -11.78 15.87 -10.85
C VAL A 43 -11.62 16.28 -12.33
N ARG A 44 -10.90 17.38 -12.57
CA ARG A 44 -10.60 17.90 -13.92
C ARG A 44 -9.10 18.07 -14.07
N MET A 45 -8.55 17.69 -15.22
CA MET A 45 -7.12 17.86 -15.54
C MET A 45 -6.65 19.31 -15.38
N GLY A 46 -7.48 20.27 -15.79
CA GLY A 46 -7.16 21.69 -15.68
C GLY A 46 -6.97 22.18 -14.25
N GLU A 47 -7.82 21.73 -13.34
CA GLU A 47 -7.76 22.08 -11.92
C GLU A 47 -6.53 21.47 -11.23
N VAL A 48 -6.21 20.21 -11.55
CA VAL A 48 -4.98 19.56 -11.05
C VAL A 48 -3.75 20.34 -11.51
N ALA A 49 -3.71 20.75 -12.78
CA ALA A 49 -2.61 21.55 -13.33
C ALA A 49 -2.47 22.90 -12.61
N GLU A 50 -3.59 23.57 -12.35
CA GLU A 50 -3.65 24.85 -11.64
C GLU A 50 -3.14 24.72 -10.19
N LEU A 51 -3.57 23.70 -9.45
CA LEU A 51 -3.13 23.46 -8.06
C LEU A 51 -1.62 23.20 -7.94
N VAL A 52 -1.04 22.52 -8.92
CA VAL A 52 0.39 22.17 -8.93
C VAL A 52 1.25 23.28 -9.55
N GLY A 53 0.63 24.23 -10.26
CA GLY A 53 1.35 25.30 -10.96
C GLY A 53 2.04 24.85 -12.24
N VAL A 54 1.50 23.84 -12.93
CA VAL A 54 2.00 23.36 -14.23
C VAL A 54 1.02 23.66 -15.35
N SER A 55 1.51 23.71 -16.59
CA SER A 55 0.63 23.90 -17.75
C SER A 55 -0.19 22.64 -18.03
N ARG A 56 -1.43 22.79 -18.55
CA ARG A 56 -2.25 21.65 -19.00
C ARG A 56 -1.51 20.77 -20.02
N PRO A 57 -0.83 21.32 -21.05
CA PRO A 57 -0.02 20.52 -21.97
C PRO A 57 1.06 19.68 -21.27
N THR A 58 1.70 20.21 -20.23
CA THR A 58 2.70 19.47 -19.43
C THR A 58 2.04 18.27 -18.73
N LEU A 59 0.87 18.47 -18.13
CA LEU A 59 0.12 17.41 -17.46
C LEU A 59 -0.31 16.31 -18.43
N TYR A 60 -0.88 16.69 -19.59
CA TYR A 60 -1.25 15.76 -20.65
C TYR A 60 -0.04 15.02 -21.24
N LYS A 61 1.13 15.65 -21.30
CA LYS A 61 2.36 14.97 -21.75
C LYS A 61 2.83 13.89 -20.77
N GLU A 62 2.62 14.09 -19.47
CA GLU A 62 3.07 13.15 -18.43
C GLU A 62 2.07 12.00 -18.20
N PHE A 63 0.77 12.27 -18.29
CA PHE A 63 -0.29 11.31 -17.94
C PHE A 63 -1.19 10.91 -19.11
N THR A 64 -0.94 11.45 -20.31
CA THR A 64 -1.71 11.25 -21.54
C THR A 64 -3.12 11.84 -21.51
N ASP A 65 -3.94 11.46 -20.54
CA ASP A 65 -5.31 11.89 -20.36
C ASP A 65 -5.77 11.79 -18.89
N LYS A 66 -7.07 12.01 -18.63
CA LYS A 66 -7.63 11.88 -17.27
C LYS A 66 -7.52 10.44 -16.78
N GLN A 67 -7.74 9.44 -17.62
CA GLN A 67 -7.71 8.04 -17.22
C GLN A 67 -6.29 7.62 -16.82
N GLY A 68 -5.27 8.00 -17.58
CA GLY A 68 -3.86 7.75 -17.25
C GLY A 68 -3.43 8.43 -15.95
N LEU A 69 -3.98 9.60 -15.61
CA LEU A 69 -3.79 10.20 -14.29
C LEU A 69 -4.48 9.36 -13.18
N GLY A 70 -5.69 8.86 -13.42
CA GLY A 70 -6.41 8.02 -12.46
C GLY A 70 -5.71 6.69 -12.19
N ASP A 71 -5.23 6.06 -13.25
CA ASP A 71 -4.43 4.85 -13.21
C ASP A 71 -3.15 5.05 -12.39
N ALA A 72 -2.40 6.12 -12.68
CA ALA A 72 -1.21 6.47 -11.91
C ALA A 72 -1.53 6.82 -10.44
N LEU A 73 -2.68 7.42 -10.18
CA LEU A 73 -3.15 7.73 -8.83
C LEU A 73 -3.45 6.46 -8.04
N VAL A 74 -4.08 5.45 -8.65
CA VAL A 74 -4.33 4.15 -8.01
C VAL A 74 -3.02 3.44 -7.65
N VAL A 75 -2.03 3.48 -8.55
CA VAL A 75 -0.67 2.95 -8.28
C VAL A 75 -0.06 3.63 -7.06
N ALA A 76 -0.01 4.96 -7.07
CA ALA A 76 0.60 5.72 -5.97
C ALA A 76 -0.17 5.61 -4.64
N GLU A 77 -1.50 5.45 -4.68
CA GLU A 77 -2.31 5.20 -3.49
C GLU A 77 -1.95 3.86 -2.85
N GLY A 78 -1.80 2.81 -3.66
CA GLY A 78 -1.39 1.47 -3.21
C GLY A 78 0.03 1.47 -2.64
N GLU A 79 0.98 2.12 -3.32
CA GLU A 79 2.36 2.26 -2.83
C GLU A 79 2.42 3.02 -1.50
N ARG A 80 1.70 4.15 -1.37
CA ARG A 80 1.63 4.88 -0.09
C ARG A 80 1.07 3.98 1.01
N PHE A 81 -0.01 3.27 0.72
CA PHE A 81 -0.65 2.38 1.69
C PHE A 81 0.31 1.30 2.19
N LEU A 82 0.99 0.59 1.28
CA LEU A 82 1.98 -0.44 1.62
C LEU A 82 3.15 0.13 2.42
N ASN A 83 3.67 1.30 2.04
CA ASN A 83 4.74 1.97 2.79
C ASN A 83 4.32 2.27 4.23
N GLY A 84 3.06 2.65 4.46
CA GLY A 84 2.55 2.84 5.81
C GLY A 84 2.39 1.54 6.59
N ILE A 85 1.99 0.43 5.94
CA ILE A 85 2.01 -0.90 6.57
C ILE A 85 3.42 -1.26 7.04
N HIS A 86 4.43 -1.13 6.17
CA HIS A 86 5.82 -1.36 6.54
C HIS A 86 6.28 -0.48 7.70
N ALA A 87 5.94 0.81 7.68
CA ALA A 87 6.31 1.75 8.74
C ALA A 87 5.66 1.41 10.08
N VAL A 88 4.41 0.93 10.08
CA VAL A 88 3.72 0.48 11.29
C VAL A 88 4.36 -0.80 11.81
N LEU A 89 4.54 -1.82 10.97
CA LEU A 89 5.15 -3.10 11.38
C LEU A 89 6.58 -2.93 11.94
N ALA A 90 7.38 -2.06 11.33
CA ALA A 90 8.74 -1.77 11.80
C ALA A 90 8.81 -1.22 13.25
N GLN A 91 7.73 -0.61 13.74
CA GLN A 91 7.65 -0.12 15.13
C GLN A 91 7.40 -1.24 16.15
N HIS A 92 7.08 -2.46 15.69
CA HIS A 92 6.68 -3.60 16.52
C HIS A 92 7.59 -4.83 16.36
N ALA A 93 8.89 -4.61 16.11
CA ALA A 93 9.91 -5.65 15.91
C ALA A 93 10.03 -6.71 17.03
N GLY A 94 9.48 -6.47 18.22
CA GLY A 94 9.52 -7.42 19.35
C GLY A 94 8.14 -7.84 19.87
N ASP A 95 7.06 -7.43 19.21
CA ASP A 95 5.70 -7.65 19.67
C ASP A 95 4.80 -8.08 18.51
N VAL A 96 4.63 -9.39 18.33
CA VAL A 96 3.75 -9.97 17.31
C VAL A 96 2.33 -9.43 17.45
N GLY A 97 1.82 -9.41 18.68
CA GLY A 97 0.44 -9.05 18.96
C GLY A 97 0.15 -7.58 18.67
N GLY A 98 1.05 -6.71 19.11
CA GLY A 98 1.01 -5.27 18.82
C GLY A 98 1.18 -4.97 17.34
N GLY A 99 2.11 -5.64 16.65
CA GLY A 99 2.34 -5.44 15.22
C GLY A 99 1.11 -5.77 14.36
N ILE A 100 0.47 -6.92 14.63
CA ILE A 100 -0.79 -7.29 13.94
C ILE A 100 -1.89 -6.26 14.27
N THR A 101 -2.09 -5.93 15.54
CA THR A 101 -3.13 -4.99 15.98
C THR A 101 -2.94 -3.63 15.30
N ALA A 102 -1.71 -3.14 15.24
CA ALA A 102 -1.37 -1.85 14.64
C ALA A 102 -1.57 -1.86 13.12
N ALA A 103 -1.15 -2.91 12.41
CA ALA A 103 -1.33 -3.03 10.96
C ALA A 103 -2.82 -3.09 10.56
N VAL A 104 -3.62 -3.87 11.29
CA VAL A 104 -5.09 -3.93 11.09
C VAL A 104 -5.71 -2.56 11.36
N SER A 105 -5.38 -1.95 12.51
CA SER A 105 -5.92 -0.65 12.91
C SER A 105 -5.58 0.45 11.90
N TYR A 106 -4.34 0.49 11.43
CA TYR A 106 -3.88 1.40 10.39
C TYR A 106 -4.70 1.22 9.10
N THR A 107 -4.88 -0.02 8.65
CA THR A 107 -5.63 -0.32 7.42
C THR A 107 -7.07 0.17 7.50
N LEU A 108 -7.76 -0.11 8.61
CA LEU A 108 -9.15 0.29 8.79
C LEU A 108 -9.29 1.82 8.85
N LYS A 109 -8.40 2.52 9.58
CA LYS A 109 -8.38 3.98 9.67
C LYS A 109 -8.10 4.64 8.31
N GLU A 110 -7.12 4.14 7.56
CA GLU A 110 -6.81 4.67 6.22
C GLU A 110 -7.96 4.44 5.23
N ALA A 111 -8.61 3.27 5.26
CA ALA A 111 -9.75 2.97 4.41
C ALA A 111 -11.00 3.80 4.76
N GLU A 112 -11.20 4.13 6.04
CA GLU A 112 -12.26 5.04 6.49
C GLU A 112 -11.99 6.48 6.01
N ALA A 113 -10.75 6.94 6.09
CA ALA A 113 -10.36 8.30 5.70
C ALA A 113 -10.29 8.53 4.18
N SER A 114 -10.16 7.47 3.37
CA SER A 114 -9.96 7.57 1.92
C SER A 114 -10.94 6.68 1.15
N PRO A 115 -12.03 7.23 0.59
CA PRO A 115 -12.93 6.50 -0.30
C PRO A 115 -12.20 5.91 -1.52
N LEU A 116 -11.11 6.57 -1.97
CA LEU A 116 -10.23 6.08 -3.02
C LEU A 116 -9.54 4.78 -2.58
N LEU A 117 -8.87 4.79 -1.43
CA LEU A 117 -8.20 3.59 -0.93
C LEU A 117 -9.20 2.47 -0.64
N LYS A 118 -10.35 2.79 -0.05
CA LYS A 118 -11.43 1.82 0.16
C LYS A 118 -11.83 1.16 -1.16
N ALA A 119 -12.06 1.94 -2.21
CA ALA A 119 -12.37 1.41 -3.53
C ALA A 119 -11.23 0.52 -4.08
N VAL A 120 -9.97 0.93 -3.93
CA VAL A 120 -8.81 0.14 -4.36
C VAL A 120 -8.73 -1.21 -3.63
N LEU A 121 -8.93 -1.22 -2.31
CA LEU A 121 -8.87 -2.44 -1.48
C LEU A 121 -10.02 -3.40 -1.74
N THR A 122 -11.21 -2.90 -2.08
CA THR A 122 -12.43 -3.73 -2.23
C THR A 122 -12.81 -3.99 -3.68
N SER A 123 -12.10 -3.40 -4.66
CA SER A 123 -12.43 -3.53 -6.08
C SER A 123 -12.05 -4.90 -6.62
N ASN A 124 -12.99 -5.84 -6.64
CA ASN A 124 -12.81 -7.15 -7.25
C ASN A 124 -12.99 -7.08 -8.79
N ARG A 125 -12.17 -6.28 -9.50
CA ARG A 125 -12.21 -6.28 -10.98
C ARG A 125 -11.54 -7.57 -11.45
N PRO A 126 -12.27 -8.49 -12.10
CA PRO A 126 -11.62 -9.56 -12.84
C PRO A 126 -10.75 -8.92 -13.92
N THR A 127 -9.54 -9.43 -14.10
CA THR A 127 -8.71 -9.09 -15.25
C THR A 127 -9.43 -9.61 -16.49
N ASP A 128 -10.26 -8.79 -17.14
CA ASP A 128 -10.67 -9.10 -18.49
C ASP A 128 -9.45 -8.89 -19.39
N ARG A 129 -8.65 -9.96 -19.54
CA ARG A 129 -7.41 -9.98 -20.31
C ARG A 129 -7.63 -9.76 -21.82
N THR A 130 -8.87 -9.54 -22.24
CA THR A 130 -9.27 -9.41 -23.66
C THR A 130 -9.04 -8.02 -24.27
N VAL A 131 -8.72 -6.99 -23.47
CA VAL A 131 -8.46 -5.62 -23.98
C VAL A 131 -6.96 -5.24 -23.94
N ALA A 132 -6.12 -6.10 -23.37
CA ALA A 132 -4.70 -5.80 -23.12
C ALA A 132 -3.75 -6.07 -24.30
N GLU A 133 -4.23 -6.63 -25.41
CA GLU A 133 -3.38 -7.02 -26.55
C GLU A 133 -3.15 -5.88 -27.57
N SER A 134 -3.84 -4.74 -27.46
CA SER A 134 -3.77 -3.67 -28.48
C SER A 134 -2.73 -2.58 -28.21
N THR A 135 -2.13 -2.55 -27.02
CA THR A 135 -1.17 -1.50 -26.65
C THR A 135 -0.03 -2.14 -25.88
N GLY A 136 1.10 -2.34 -26.54
CA GLY A 136 2.32 -2.93 -25.98
C GLY A 136 2.95 -2.04 -24.91
N MET A 137 2.31 -1.97 -23.74
CA MET A 137 2.83 -1.56 -22.45
C MET A 137 1.68 -1.76 -21.45
N LEU A 138 1.66 -2.89 -20.73
CA LEU A 138 0.73 -3.06 -19.63
C LEU A 138 1.07 -1.99 -18.58
N PRO A 139 0.15 -1.07 -18.22
CA PRO A 139 0.25 -0.44 -16.92
C PRO A 139 0.00 -1.58 -15.92
N LEU A 140 1.01 -1.91 -15.12
CA LEU A 140 0.82 -2.63 -13.86
C LEU A 140 -0.03 -1.75 -12.94
N LEU A 141 -1.33 -1.65 -13.21
CA LEU A 141 -2.26 -1.11 -12.25
C LEU A 141 -2.23 -2.09 -11.07
N PRO A 142 -2.01 -1.66 -9.82
CA PRO A 142 -2.27 -2.55 -8.71
C PRO A 142 -3.76 -2.86 -8.75
N THR A 143 -4.07 -4.08 -9.15
CA THR A 143 -5.38 -4.63 -8.86
C THR A 143 -5.49 -4.78 -7.35
N SER A 144 -6.72 -4.81 -6.83
CA SER A 144 -6.94 -5.13 -5.41
C SER A 144 -6.21 -6.42 -5.04
N ALA A 145 -6.30 -7.46 -5.87
CA ALA A 145 -5.61 -8.74 -5.69
C ALA A 145 -4.09 -8.56 -5.52
N SER A 146 -3.44 -7.79 -6.40
CA SER A 146 -2.01 -7.50 -6.28
C SER A 146 -1.67 -6.75 -4.99
N LEU A 147 -2.53 -5.84 -4.53
CA LEU A 147 -2.31 -5.11 -3.28
C LEU A 147 -2.47 -6.01 -2.05
N LEU A 148 -3.42 -6.94 -2.07
CA LEU A 148 -3.60 -7.93 -1.00
C LEU A 148 -2.44 -8.92 -0.94
N GLU A 149 -1.98 -9.40 -2.10
CA GLU A 149 -0.77 -10.25 -2.21
C GLU A 149 0.47 -9.53 -1.67
N LEU A 150 0.69 -8.27 -2.06
CA LEU A 150 1.80 -7.47 -1.55
C LEU A 150 1.69 -7.21 -0.04
N SER A 151 0.48 -7.03 0.48
CA SER A 151 0.25 -6.84 1.93
C SER A 151 0.54 -8.14 2.71
N SER A 152 0.16 -9.29 2.17
CA SER A 152 0.48 -10.60 2.75
C SER A 152 1.99 -10.84 2.75
N ALA A 153 2.65 -10.58 1.61
CA ALA A 153 4.10 -10.68 1.50
C ALA A 153 4.83 -9.77 2.49
N ALA A 154 4.36 -8.53 2.68
CA ALA A 154 4.92 -7.61 3.67
C ALA A 154 4.82 -8.16 5.12
N LEU A 155 3.69 -8.79 5.47
CA LEU A 155 3.52 -9.45 6.77
C LEU A 155 4.47 -10.63 6.91
N VAL A 156 4.56 -11.51 5.90
CA VAL A 156 5.45 -12.68 5.91
C VAL A 156 6.92 -12.26 6.05
N THR A 157 7.36 -11.24 5.30
CA THR A 157 8.71 -10.68 5.42
C THR A 157 8.96 -10.19 6.85
N TRP A 158 8.04 -9.38 7.41
CA TRP A 158 8.18 -8.88 8.76
C TRP A 158 8.25 -10.00 9.80
N PHE A 159 7.41 -11.05 9.67
CA PHE A 159 7.45 -12.21 10.55
C PHE A 159 8.80 -12.93 10.50
N ASN A 160 9.30 -13.21 9.30
CA ASN A 160 10.55 -13.93 9.10
C ASN A 160 11.77 -13.15 9.60
N GLU A 161 11.75 -11.82 9.47
CA GLU A 161 12.83 -10.94 9.92
C GLU A 161 12.92 -10.84 11.45
N HIS A 162 11.78 -10.89 12.15
CA HIS A 162 11.70 -10.54 13.57
C HIS A 162 11.38 -11.71 14.49
N PHE A 163 10.77 -12.78 13.98
CA PHE A 163 10.25 -13.90 14.78
C PHE A 163 10.64 -15.26 14.20
N SER A 164 11.95 -15.55 14.19
CA SER A 164 12.53 -16.77 13.61
C SER A 164 12.11 -18.10 14.27
N GLY A 165 11.33 -18.06 15.36
CA GLY A 165 10.84 -19.23 16.07
C GLY A 165 9.49 -19.76 15.57
N LEU A 166 8.85 -19.07 14.62
CA LEU A 166 7.54 -19.44 14.07
C LEU A 166 7.68 -20.38 12.86
N ASP A 167 6.72 -21.29 12.68
CA ASP A 167 6.67 -22.13 11.48
C ASP A 167 6.32 -21.30 10.25
N ALA A 168 7.04 -21.54 9.16
CA ALA A 168 6.87 -20.77 7.93
C ALA A 168 5.50 -20.99 7.27
N ASN A 169 4.92 -22.19 7.35
CA ASN A 169 3.59 -22.44 6.78
C ASN A 169 2.54 -21.72 7.62
N ASP A 170 2.65 -21.81 8.95
CA ASP A 170 1.72 -21.12 9.85
C ASP A 170 1.76 -19.59 9.65
N VAL A 171 2.95 -19.01 9.43
CA VAL A 171 3.11 -17.58 9.11
C VAL A 171 2.42 -17.21 7.79
N ASN A 172 2.57 -18.03 6.74
CA ASN A 172 1.91 -17.78 5.45
C ASN A 172 0.37 -17.87 5.57
N ASP A 173 -0.14 -18.89 6.26
CA ASP A 173 -1.57 -19.09 6.48
C ASP A 173 -2.17 -17.92 7.28
N VAL A 174 -1.46 -17.48 8.33
CA VAL A 174 -1.87 -16.33 9.14
C VAL A 174 -1.83 -15.04 8.33
N ALA A 175 -0.78 -14.79 7.54
CA ALA A 175 -0.70 -13.57 6.74
C ALA A 175 -1.86 -13.46 5.73
N ASP A 176 -2.19 -14.52 5.01
CA ASP A 176 -3.34 -14.53 4.09
C ASP A 176 -4.67 -14.33 4.84
N ALA A 177 -4.87 -15.04 5.95
CA ALA A 177 -6.08 -14.92 6.77
C ALA A 177 -6.25 -13.50 7.35
N LEU A 178 -5.18 -12.90 7.88
CA LEU A 178 -5.17 -11.55 8.42
C LEU A 178 -5.59 -10.52 7.37
N VAL A 179 -5.03 -10.61 6.16
CA VAL A 179 -5.37 -9.71 5.05
C VAL A 179 -6.85 -9.85 4.68
N ARG A 180 -7.34 -11.09 4.49
CA ARG A 180 -8.76 -11.34 4.14
C ARG A 180 -9.73 -10.86 5.22
N LEU A 181 -9.43 -11.13 6.49
CA LEU A 181 -10.26 -10.67 7.61
C LEU A 181 -10.26 -9.15 7.68
N THR A 182 -9.12 -8.49 7.48
CA THR A 182 -9.03 -7.03 7.50
C THR A 182 -9.85 -6.41 6.36
N VAL A 183 -9.70 -6.91 5.13
CA VAL A 183 -10.51 -6.46 3.99
C VAL A 183 -12.01 -6.69 4.22
N SER A 184 -12.39 -7.82 4.83
CA SER A 184 -13.77 -8.08 5.21
C SER A 184 -14.32 -7.00 6.15
N HIS A 185 -13.52 -6.56 7.14
CA HIS A 185 -13.89 -5.49 8.06
C HIS A 185 -13.86 -4.09 7.43
N VAL A 186 -13.09 -3.86 6.35
CA VAL A 186 -13.18 -2.62 5.55
C VAL A 186 -14.57 -2.50 4.89
N VAL A 187 -15.12 -3.62 4.42
CA VAL A 187 -16.44 -3.65 3.76
C VAL A 187 -17.57 -3.65 4.78
N LEU A 188 -17.47 -4.50 5.81
CA LEU A 188 -18.49 -4.72 6.83
C LEU A 188 -17.89 -4.57 8.25
N PRO A 189 -17.75 -3.33 8.76
CA PRO A 189 -17.24 -3.10 10.10
C PRO A 189 -18.17 -3.66 11.17
N THR A 190 -17.61 -4.33 12.18
CA THR A 190 -18.37 -4.87 13.33
C THR A 190 -17.99 -4.22 14.67
N ALA A 191 -16.90 -3.45 14.68
CA ALA A 191 -16.38 -2.67 15.80
C ALA A 191 -15.48 -1.54 15.26
N ASP A 192 -14.95 -0.70 16.14
CA ASP A 192 -13.90 0.26 15.78
C ASP A 192 -12.59 -0.46 15.36
N ALA A 193 -11.68 0.31 14.77
CA ALA A 193 -10.44 -0.20 14.20
C ALA A 193 -9.53 -0.89 15.23
N GLU A 194 -9.46 -0.37 16.45
CA GLU A 194 -8.57 -0.85 17.50
C GLU A 194 -9.11 -2.16 18.08
N THR A 195 -10.39 -2.18 18.46
CA THR A 195 -11.09 -3.39 18.91
C THR A 195 -11.03 -4.52 17.87
N THR A 196 -11.17 -4.16 16.58
CA THR A 196 -11.06 -5.14 15.49
C THR A 196 -9.62 -5.69 15.38
N GLY A 197 -8.62 -4.82 15.46
CA GLY A 197 -7.20 -5.19 15.47
C GLY A 197 -6.86 -6.17 16.60
N GLU A 198 -7.31 -5.88 17.82
CA GLU A 198 -7.08 -6.75 18.98
C GLU A 198 -7.72 -8.13 18.82
N ARG A 199 -8.95 -8.18 18.26
CA ARG A 199 -9.67 -9.45 18.02
C ARG A 199 -8.97 -10.30 16.99
N ILE A 200 -8.59 -9.70 15.86
CA ILE A 200 -7.88 -10.39 14.78
C ILE A 200 -6.50 -10.86 15.27
N SER A 201 -5.76 -10.00 15.98
CA SER A 201 -4.48 -10.34 16.60
C SER A 201 -4.59 -11.54 17.54
N ARG A 202 -5.60 -11.57 18.41
CA ARG A 202 -5.84 -12.68 19.33
C ARG A 202 -6.08 -14.01 18.63
N ILE A 203 -6.78 -13.99 17.49
CA ILE A 203 -7.01 -15.20 16.68
C ILE A 203 -5.68 -15.69 16.09
N ALA A 204 -4.89 -14.78 15.49
CA ALA A 204 -3.61 -15.10 14.90
C ALA A 204 -2.59 -15.64 15.93
N LEU A 205 -2.48 -14.99 17.10
CA LEU A 205 -1.57 -15.44 18.17
C LEU A 205 -1.90 -16.86 18.65
N ARG A 206 -3.18 -17.21 18.76
CA ARG A 206 -3.61 -18.56 19.13
C ARG A 206 -3.25 -19.59 18.08
N TYR A 207 -3.36 -19.24 16.81
CA TYR A 207 -2.97 -20.12 15.70
C TYR A 207 -1.45 -20.32 15.66
N LEU A 208 -0.67 -19.25 15.83
CA LEU A 208 0.80 -19.29 15.87
C LEU A 208 1.38 -19.94 17.14
N GLY A 209 0.56 -20.35 18.11
CA GLY A 209 1.02 -20.86 19.40
C GLY A 209 1.78 -19.82 20.25
N VAL A 210 1.64 -18.53 19.94
CA VAL A 210 2.29 -17.45 20.69
C VAL A 210 1.43 -17.09 21.88
N HIS A 211 1.88 -17.46 23.08
CA HIS A 211 1.25 -17.01 24.31
C HIS A 211 1.65 -15.57 24.60
N SER A 212 0.66 -14.67 24.66
CA SER A 212 0.88 -13.29 25.09
C SER A 212 1.45 -13.32 26.51
N SER A 213 2.70 -12.89 26.69
CA SER A 213 3.37 -12.80 27.99
C SER A 213 2.84 -11.61 28.80
N ALA A 214 1.53 -11.55 29.02
CA ALA A 214 0.93 -10.63 29.96
C ALA A 214 0.74 -11.35 31.31
N GLY A 215 1.78 -11.35 32.15
CA GLY A 215 1.60 -11.68 33.56
C GLY A 215 2.74 -12.38 34.31
N GLU A 216 3.97 -11.87 34.30
CA GLU A 216 4.93 -12.12 35.39
C GLU A 216 5.61 -10.81 35.81
N ALA A 217 4.85 -9.97 36.51
CA ALA A 217 5.41 -9.05 37.49
C ALA A 217 4.75 -9.40 38.83
N ARG A 218 5.48 -10.16 39.65
CA ARG A 218 5.22 -10.32 41.09
C ARG A 218 6.14 -9.39 41.86
#